data_AF-A0A6I0ESA1-F1
#
_entry.id   AF-A0A6I0ESA1-F1
#
_cell.length_a   1.000
_cell.length_b   1.000
_cell.length_c   1.000
_cell.angle_alpha   90.00
_cell.angle_beta   90.00
_cell.angle_gamma   90.00
#
_symmetry.space_group_name_H-M   'P 1'
#
loop_
_entity.id
_entity.type
_entity.pdbx_description
1 polymer ?
#
loop_
_entity_poly.entity_id
_entity_poly.type
_entity_poly.pdbx_seq_one_letter_code
_entity_poly.pdbx_strand_id
1 'polypeptide(L)'
;MSKKRYTLYLSRPLARQLDLVARQRNGAKSALVEEALRASLEPHQHPGVDEGLARRLNELSKSVATIKRDVAIATETLALFVRYYLTITPPLAQSEQEPARLLGKERFQVFVAQIGRRLAGDQRLVSEVLETIAVNDPDLFVTASDDAPLKNRAAHRNGQAPNERSEGGKAHD
;
A
#
# COMPACT_ATOMS: atom_id res chain seq x y z
N MET A 1 47.00 28.09 17.79
CA MET A 1 47.62 27.05 16.92
C MET A 1 48.74 27.70 16.12
N SER A 2 49.96 27.16 16.15
CA SER A 2 51.04 27.71 15.30
C SER A 2 50.77 27.35 13.84
N LYS A 3 50.95 28.30 12.93
CA LYS A 3 50.79 28.07 11.49
C LYS A 3 52.16 27.81 10.87
N LYS A 4 52.28 26.76 10.06
CA LYS A 4 53.50 26.46 9.29
C LYS A 4 53.40 27.08 7.89
N ARG A 5 54.42 27.84 7.48
CA ARG A 5 54.47 28.47 6.16
C ARG A 5 54.94 27.46 5.11
N TYR A 6 54.14 27.29 4.06
CA TYR A 6 54.50 26.52 2.87
C TYR A 6 54.56 27.46 1.66
N THR A 7 55.57 27.27 0.80
CA THR A 7 55.67 27.97 -0.49
C THR A 7 55.31 26.96 -1.58
N LEU A 8 54.23 27.23 -2.31
CA LEU A 8 53.68 26.33 -3.34
C LEU A 8 53.54 27.09 -4.65
N TYR A 9 53.80 26.41 -5.76
CA TYR A 9 53.53 26.95 -7.08
C TYR A 9 52.10 26.60 -7.50
N LEU A 10 51.35 27.61 -7.93
CA LEU A 10 50.04 27.44 -8.55
C LEU A 10 50.14 27.75 -10.03
N SER A 11 49.38 27.05 -10.86
CA SER A 11 49.27 27.39 -12.27
C SER A 11 48.65 28.79 -12.43
N ARG A 12 49.03 29.52 -13.49
CA ARG A 12 48.48 30.86 -13.77
C ARG A 12 46.95 30.89 -13.81
N PRO A 13 46.25 29.90 -14.40
CA PRO A 13 44.79 29.84 -14.34
C PRO A 13 44.25 29.70 -12.91
N LEU A 14 44.84 28.82 -12.10
CA LEU A 14 44.39 28.55 -10.75
C LEU A 14 44.63 29.73 -9.80
N ALA A 15 45.77 30.42 -9.93
CA ALA A 15 46.07 31.63 -9.18
C ALA A 15 45.03 32.74 -9.44
N ARG A 16 44.62 32.94 -10.71
CA ARG A 16 43.57 33.90 -11.08
C ARG A 16 42.22 33.53 -10.45
N GLN A 17 41.87 32.25 -10.46
CA GLN A 17 40.63 31.77 -9.86
C GLN A 17 40.62 31.94 -8.34
N LEU A 18 41.74 31.64 -7.67
CA LEU A 18 41.89 31.85 -6.23
C LEU A 18 41.74 33.34 -5.86
N ASP A 19 42.34 34.23 -6.65
CA ASP A 19 42.23 35.67 -6.44
C ASP A 19 40.80 36.19 -6.58
N LEU A 20 40.07 35.66 -7.55
CA LEU A 20 38.66 35.99 -7.77
C LEU A 20 37.80 35.53 -6.58
N VAL A 21 37.97 34.30 -6.12
CA VAL A 21 37.20 33.74 -4.99
C VAL A 21 37.55 34.46 -3.68
N ALA A 22 38.82 34.80 -3.46
CA ALA A 22 39.25 35.56 -2.28
C ALA A 22 38.58 36.94 -2.21
N ARG A 23 38.45 37.62 -3.36
CA ARG A 23 37.72 38.89 -3.46
C ARG A 23 36.23 38.73 -3.20
N GLN A 24 35.60 37.67 -3.72
CA GLN A 24 34.16 37.44 -3.54
C GLN A 24 33.79 37.09 -2.10
N ARG A 25 34.64 36.32 -1.40
CA ARG A 25 34.38 35.87 -0.01
C ARG A 25 34.92 36.81 1.06
N ASN A 26 35.54 37.94 0.70
CA ASN A 26 36.23 38.86 1.63
C ASN A 26 37.21 38.14 2.59
N GLY A 27 37.87 37.08 2.12
CA GLY A 27 38.70 36.19 2.93
C GLY A 27 40.17 36.24 2.56
N ALA A 28 41.06 35.94 3.52
CA ALA A 28 42.49 35.78 3.25
C ALA A 28 42.74 34.55 2.38
N LYS A 29 43.59 34.68 1.34
CA LYS A 29 43.94 33.56 0.43
C LYS A 29 44.45 32.32 1.18
N SER A 30 45.24 32.53 2.23
CA SER A 30 45.73 31.45 3.09
C SER A 30 44.61 30.71 3.82
N ALA A 31 43.55 31.40 4.25
CA ALA A 31 42.40 30.78 4.90
C ALA A 31 41.59 29.92 3.93
N LEU A 32 41.41 30.39 2.68
CA LEU A 32 40.74 29.60 1.63
C LEU A 32 41.52 28.35 1.25
N VAL A 33 42.85 28.46 1.12
CA VAL A 33 43.71 27.30 0.84
C VAL A 33 43.69 26.33 2.01
N GLU A 34 43.72 26.82 3.25
CA GLU A 34 43.63 26.00 4.45
C GLU A 34 42.28 25.26 4.54
N GLU A 35 41.17 25.93 4.20
CA GLU A 35 39.83 25.34 4.14
C GLU A 35 39.71 24.28 3.05
N ALA A 36 40.16 24.58 1.82
CA ALA A 36 40.14 23.63 0.72
C ALA A 36 41.03 22.40 1.00
N LEU A 37 42.21 22.62 1.59
CA LEU A 37 43.12 21.54 1.96
C LEU A 37 42.54 20.68 3.08
N ARG A 38 41.89 21.30 4.09
CA ARG A 38 41.16 20.57 5.13
C ARG A 38 40.05 19.71 4.53
N ALA A 39 39.21 20.29 3.68
CA ALA A 39 38.12 19.58 3.01
C ALA A 39 38.62 18.42 2.11
N SER A 40 39.81 18.56 1.52
CA SER A 40 40.42 17.52 0.68
C SER A 40 41.14 16.43 1.48
N LEU A 41 41.67 16.73 2.66
CA LEU A 41 42.47 15.80 3.47
C LEU A 41 41.64 15.09 4.55
N GLU A 42 40.51 15.65 4.94
CA GLU A 42 39.55 14.96 5.82
C GLU A 42 38.76 13.93 5.00
N PRO A 43 38.85 12.62 5.33
CA PRO A 43 37.97 11.62 4.73
C PRO A 43 36.53 12.06 4.94
N HIS A 44 35.71 12.10 3.88
CA HIS A 44 34.31 12.45 4.01
C HIS A 44 33.62 11.46 4.97
N GLN A 45 33.46 11.85 6.23
CA GLN A 45 32.76 11.05 7.25
C GLN A 45 31.24 11.11 7.06
N HIS A 46 30.77 12.01 6.20
CA HIS A 46 29.37 12.15 5.82
C HIS A 46 29.23 12.02 4.31
N PRO A 47 28.23 11.25 3.82
CA PRO A 47 27.91 11.20 2.40
C PRO A 47 27.72 12.63 1.90
N GLY A 48 28.35 12.96 0.77
CA GLY A 48 28.20 14.27 0.15
C GLY A 48 26.72 14.58 -0.10
N VAL A 49 26.37 15.87 -0.22
CA VAL A 49 24.99 16.30 -0.52
C VAL A 49 24.39 15.51 -1.69
N ASP A 50 25.20 15.23 -2.71
CA ASP A 50 24.83 14.45 -3.89
C ASP A 50 24.52 12.97 -3.58
N GLU A 51 25.25 12.35 -2.66
CA GLU A 51 24.98 10.96 -2.26
C GLU A 51 23.72 10.87 -1.38
N GLY A 52 23.51 11.85 -0.49
CA GLY A 52 22.27 11.96 0.30
C GLY A 52 21.05 12.14 -0.60
N LEU A 53 21.17 12.96 -1.66
CA LEU A 53 20.12 13.16 -2.66
C LEU A 53 19.87 11.89 -3.47
N ALA A 54 20.93 11.20 -3.94
CA ALA A 54 20.81 9.96 -4.68
C ALA A 54 20.07 8.87 -3.87
N ARG A 55 20.37 8.75 -2.57
CA ARG A 55 19.65 7.82 -1.67
C ARG A 55 18.18 8.17 -1.56
N ARG A 56 17.84 9.45 -1.35
CA ARG A 56 16.43 9.90 -1.27
C ARG A 56 15.67 9.63 -2.56
N LEU A 57 16.28 9.88 -3.72
CA LEU A 57 15.68 9.58 -5.02
C LEU A 57 15.45 8.08 -5.22
N ASN A 58 16.39 7.25 -4.78
CA ASN A 58 16.24 5.80 -4.82
C ASN A 58 15.07 5.32 -3.94
N GLU A 59 14.95 5.85 -2.72
CA GLU A 59 13.82 5.51 -1.84
C GLU A 59 12.48 5.96 -2.42
N LEU A 60 12.39 7.18 -2.99
CA LEU A 60 11.20 7.62 -3.71
C LEU A 60 10.86 6.71 -4.90
N SER A 61 11.87 6.28 -5.65
CA SER A 61 11.67 5.37 -6.80
C SER A 61 11.11 4.02 -6.35
N LYS A 62 11.60 3.48 -5.24
CA LYS A 62 11.04 2.26 -4.62
C LYS A 62 9.60 2.49 -4.18
N SER A 63 9.29 3.60 -3.50
CA SER A 63 7.92 3.92 -3.09
C SER A 63 6.96 4.01 -4.27
N VAL A 64 7.37 4.63 -5.38
CA VAL A 64 6.57 4.69 -6.61
C VAL A 64 6.37 3.30 -7.21
N ALA A 65 7.38 2.44 -7.20
CA ALA A 65 7.25 1.07 -7.69
C ALA A 65 6.24 0.27 -6.84
N THR A 66 6.29 0.42 -5.51
CA THR A 66 5.31 -0.19 -4.60
C THR A 66 3.89 0.32 -4.88
N ILE A 67 3.71 1.64 -4.99
CA ILE A 67 2.38 2.22 -5.29
C ILE A 67 1.84 1.69 -6.63
N LYS A 68 2.69 1.58 -7.67
CA LYS A 68 2.27 1.00 -8.96
C LYS A 68 1.78 -0.44 -8.80
N ARG A 69 2.48 -1.26 -8.01
CA ARG A 69 2.07 -2.62 -7.72
C ARG A 69 0.74 -2.66 -6.96
N ASP A 70 0.59 -1.84 -5.93
CA ASP A 70 -0.62 -1.79 -5.12
C ASP A 70 -1.84 -1.35 -5.95
N VAL A 71 -1.67 -0.36 -6.83
CA VAL A 71 -2.72 0.07 -7.78
C VAL A 71 -3.09 -1.05 -8.76
N ALA A 72 -2.11 -1.81 -9.25
CA ALA A 72 -2.38 -2.96 -10.11
C ALA A 72 -3.22 -4.02 -9.37
N ILE A 73 -2.83 -4.38 -8.15
CA ILE A 73 -3.56 -5.34 -7.31
C ILE A 73 -4.98 -4.85 -7.01
N ALA A 74 -5.15 -3.56 -6.67
CA ALA A 74 -6.47 -2.99 -6.43
C ALA A 74 -7.35 -3.04 -7.69
N THR A 75 -6.76 -2.79 -8.87
CA THR A 75 -7.45 -2.86 -10.16
C THR A 75 -7.87 -4.29 -10.51
N GLU A 76 -6.98 -5.27 -10.32
CA GLU A 76 -7.29 -6.69 -10.51
C GLU A 76 -8.39 -7.16 -9.56
N THR A 77 -8.31 -6.77 -8.29
CA THR A 77 -9.31 -7.08 -7.27
C THR A 77 -10.68 -6.51 -7.64
N LEU A 78 -10.73 -5.24 -8.09
CA LEU A 78 -11.96 -4.60 -8.55
C LEU A 78 -12.52 -5.32 -9.80
N ALA A 79 -11.67 -5.71 -10.74
CA ALA A 79 -12.09 -6.45 -11.92
C ALA A 79 -12.72 -7.81 -11.54
N LEU A 80 -12.11 -8.54 -10.61
CA LEU A 80 -12.66 -9.79 -10.07
C LEU A 80 -14.01 -9.56 -9.37
N PHE A 81 -14.11 -8.51 -8.55
CA PHE A 81 -15.37 -8.13 -7.90
C PHE A 81 -16.47 -7.83 -8.91
N VAL A 82 -16.18 -7.00 -9.94
CA VAL A 82 -17.16 -6.67 -10.99
C VAL A 82 -17.58 -7.93 -11.75
N ARG A 83 -16.63 -8.79 -12.11
CA ARG A 83 -16.94 -10.06 -12.78
C ARG A 83 -17.84 -10.94 -11.91
N TYR A 84 -17.50 -11.11 -10.64
CA TYR A 84 -18.31 -11.87 -9.69
C TYR A 84 -19.72 -11.28 -9.59
N TYR A 85 -19.83 -9.97 -9.36
CA TYR A 85 -21.10 -9.26 -9.25
C TYR A 85 -22.00 -9.47 -10.48
N LEU A 86 -21.47 -9.35 -11.70
CA LEU A 86 -22.22 -9.58 -12.94
C LEU A 86 -22.58 -11.05 -13.17
N THR A 87 -21.85 -11.98 -12.56
CA THR A 87 -22.12 -13.42 -12.68
C THR A 87 -23.22 -13.87 -11.72
N ILE A 88 -23.22 -13.35 -10.50
CA ILE A 88 -24.15 -13.80 -9.45
C ILE A 88 -25.44 -12.98 -9.36
N THR A 89 -25.46 -11.75 -9.88
CA THR A 89 -26.62 -10.87 -9.75
C THR A 89 -27.66 -11.22 -10.81
N PRO A 90 -28.87 -11.70 -10.43
CA PRO A 90 -29.91 -12.00 -11.39
C PRO A 90 -30.40 -10.71 -12.08
N PRO A 91 -30.71 -10.75 -13.39
CA PRO A 91 -31.20 -9.58 -14.10
C PRO A 91 -32.58 -9.17 -13.58
N LEU A 92 -32.79 -7.86 -13.43
CA LEU A 92 -34.07 -7.29 -13.03
C LEU A 92 -35.10 -7.38 -14.16
N ALA A 93 -36.38 -7.52 -13.79
CA ALA A 93 -37.49 -7.42 -14.73
C ALA A 93 -37.48 -6.05 -15.44
N GLN A 94 -37.83 -6.02 -16.73
CA GLN A 94 -37.71 -4.80 -17.55
C GLN A 94 -38.44 -3.59 -16.95
N SER A 95 -39.60 -3.79 -16.33
CA SER A 95 -40.38 -2.75 -15.66
C SER A 95 -39.68 -2.12 -14.45
N GLU A 96 -38.75 -2.83 -13.83
CA GLU A 96 -38.05 -2.40 -12.62
C GLU A 96 -36.67 -1.80 -12.92
N GLN A 97 -36.16 -1.94 -14.16
CA GLN A 97 -34.83 -1.49 -14.53
C GLN A 97 -34.66 0.02 -14.39
N GLU A 98 -35.59 0.82 -14.92
CA GLU A 98 -35.46 2.29 -14.87
C GLU A 98 -35.55 2.84 -13.44
N PRO A 99 -36.55 2.44 -12.62
CA PRO A 99 -36.58 2.81 -11.20
C PRO A 99 -35.31 2.39 -10.44
N ALA A 100 -34.81 1.17 -10.68
CA ALA A 100 -33.59 0.68 -10.04
C ALA A 100 -32.34 1.48 -10.47
N ARG A 101 -32.24 1.87 -11.75
CA ARG A 101 -31.15 2.73 -12.25
C ARG A 101 -31.18 4.11 -11.61
N LEU A 102 -32.35 4.72 -11.46
CA LEU A 102 -32.51 6.01 -10.80
C LEU A 102 -32.10 5.94 -9.33
N LEU A 103 -32.61 4.94 -8.60
CA LEU A 103 -32.24 4.72 -7.20
C LEU A 103 -30.75 4.43 -7.03
N GLY A 104 -30.16 3.65 -7.94
CA GLY A 104 -28.73 3.36 -7.95
C GLY A 104 -27.88 4.63 -8.11
N LYS A 105 -28.29 5.55 -9.01
CA LYS A 105 -27.61 6.85 -9.18
C LYS A 105 -27.68 7.70 -7.90
N GLU A 106 -28.84 7.77 -7.26
CA GLU A 106 -29.01 8.52 -6.00
C GLU A 106 -28.11 7.96 -4.89
N ARG A 107 -28.15 6.64 -4.68
CA ARG A 107 -27.29 5.96 -3.70
C ARG A 107 -25.81 6.18 -3.98
N PHE A 108 -25.41 6.15 -5.25
CA PHE A 108 -24.02 6.40 -5.63
C PHE A 108 -23.59 7.84 -5.33
N GLN A 109 -24.45 8.84 -5.58
CA GLN A 109 -24.14 10.22 -5.24
C GLN A 109 -23.95 10.41 -3.72
N VAL A 110 -24.80 9.78 -2.90
CA VAL A 110 -24.64 9.79 -1.43
C VAL A 110 -23.31 9.17 -1.02
N PHE A 111 -22.95 8.03 -1.59
CA PHE A 111 -21.68 7.36 -1.34
C PHE A 111 -20.48 8.23 -1.72
N VAL A 112 -20.48 8.85 -2.91
CA VAL A 112 -19.41 9.76 -3.36
C VAL A 112 -19.31 10.97 -2.43
N ALA A 113 -20.43 11.55 -2.01
CA ALA A 113 -20.45 12.65 -1.06
C ALA A 113 -19.86 12.27 0.31
N GLN A 114 -20.13 11.05 0.79
CA GLN A 114 -19.52 10.52 2.02
C GLN A 114 -18.00 10.34 1.87
N ILE A 115 -17.52 9.79 0.75
CA ILE A 115 -16.09 9.72 0.45
C ILE A 115 -15.48 11.11 0.41
N GLY A 116 -16.09 12.05 -0.31
CA GLY A 116 -15.59 13.42 -0.44
C GLY A 116 -15.45 14.13 0.92
N ARG A 117 -16.47 14.00 1.79
CA ARG A 117 -16.39 14.52 3.17
C ARG A 117 -15.26 13.88 3.97
N ARG A 118 -15.07 12.57 3.84
CA ARG A 118 -14.00 11.86 4.54
C ARG A 118 -12.62 12.15 3.99
N LEU A 119 -12.44 12.42 2.68
CA LEU A 119 -11.15 12.86 2.12
C LEU A 119 -10.79 14.27 2.58
N ALA A 120 -11.79 15.12 2.80
CA ALA A 120 -11.60 16.47 3.32
C ALA A 120 -11.29 16.48 4.82
N GLY A 121 -11.72 15.45 5.57
CA GLY A 121 -11.22 15.17 6.92
C GLY A 121 -9.91 14.39 6.83
N ASP A 122 -8.93 14.65 7.68
CA ASP A 122 -7.61 14.00 7.64
C ASP A 122 -7.62 12.53 8.14
N GLN A 123 -8.73 11.81 7.96
CA GLN A 123 -8.97 10.47 8.51
C GLN A 123 -8.82 9.39 7.43
N ARG A 124 -7.74 8.61 7.55
CA ARG A 124 -7.43 7.51 6.63
C ARG A 124 -8.33 6.30 6.94
N LEU A 125 -9.35 6.09 6.10
CA LEU A 125 -10.29 4.95 6.13
C LEU A 125 -9.58 3.59 6.31
N VAL A 126 -8.45 3.39 5.62
CA VAL A 126 -7.69 2.13 5.67
C VAL A 126 -7.15 1.88 7.08
N SER A 127 -6.70 2.90 7.79
CA SER A 127 -6.22 2.76 9.17
C SER A 127 -7.36 2.42 10.14
N GLU A 128 -8.51 3.08 10.02
CA GLU A 128 -9.70 2.83 10.87
C GLU A 128 -10.27 1.41 10.65
N VAL A 129 -10.34 0.96 9.39
CA VAL A 129 -10.83 -0.38 9.04
C VAL A 129 -9.83 -1.46 9.45
N LEU A 130 -8.52 -1.25 9.24
CA LEU A 130 -7.51 -2.20 9.71
C LEU A 130 -7.45 -2.27 11.24
N GLU A 131 -7.64 -1.16 11.95
CA GLU A 131 -7.73 -1.13 13.40
C GLU A 131 -8.99 -1.87 13.89
N THR A 132 -10.14 -1.68 13.21
CA THR A 132 -11.38 -2.40 13.54
C THR A 132 -11.29 -3.90 13.24
N ILE A 133 -10.57 -4.31 12.19
CA ILE A 133 -10.35 -5.73 11.85
C ILE A 133 -9.36 -6.36 12.83
N ALA A 134 -8.26 -5.67 13.17
CA ALA A 134 -7.26 -6.14 14.14
C ALA A 134 -7.84 -6.28 15.55
N VAL A 135 -8.82 -5.46 15.92
CA VAL A 135 -9.54 -5.56 17.21
C VAL A 135 -10.52 -6.75 17.24
N ASN A 136 -10.93 -7.29 16.09
CA ASN A 136 -11.96 -8.33 15.99
C ASN A 136 -11.43 -9.75 15.66
N ASP A 137 -10.10 -9.95 15.64
CA ASP A 137 -9.39 -11.22 15.42
C ASP A 137 -10.21 -12.40 14.87
N PRO A 138 -10.56 -12.42 13.57
CA PRO A 138 -10.83 -13.67 12.89
C PRO A 138 -9.52 -14.14 12.24
N ASP A 139 -9.15 -15.38 12.52
CA ASP A 139 -8.08 -16.10 11.81
C ASP A 139 -8.32 -16.04 10.28
N LEU A 140 -7.75 -15.03 9.61
CA LEU A 140 -8.01 -14.70 8.20
C LEU A 140 -7.25 -15.61 7.21
N PHE A 141 -6.47 -16.57 7.73
CA PHE A 141 -5.61 -17.46 6.94
C PHE A 141 -5.66 -18.91 7.44
N VAL A 142 -6.83 -19.47 7.77
CA VAL A 142 -6.96 -20.94 7.74
C VAL A 142 -6.62 -21.38 6.33
N THR A 143 -5.47 -22.03 6.22
CA THR A 143 -4.83 -22.47 4.98
C THR A 143 -5.83 -23.26 4.14
N ALA A 144 -6.14 -22.73 2.96
CA ALA A 144 -6.69 -23.49 1.86
C ALA A 144 -5.65 -24.52 1.40
N SER A 145 -5.53 -25.59 2.17
CA SER A 145 -4.84 -26.81 1.80
C SER A 145 -5.56 -27.95 2.50
N ASP A 146 -6.61 -28.44 1.85
CA ASP A 146 -6.64 -29.84 1.43
C ASP A 146 -7.73 -30.03 0.36
N ASP A 147 -7.25 -30.21 -0.88
CA ASP A 147 -7.97 -30.83 -1.98
C ASP A 147 -8.46 -32.23 -1.54
N ALA A 148 -9.75 -32.38 -1.30
CA ALA A 148 -10.40 -33.69 -1.29
C ALA A 148 -11.58 -33.65 -2.28
N PRO A 149 -11.56 -34.47 -3.35
CA PRO A 149 -12.66 -34.50 -4.29
C PRO A 149 -13.90 -35.03 -3.58
N LEU A 150 -15.04 -34.36 -3.79
CA LEU A 150 -16.36 -34.83 -3.35
C LEU A 150 -16.69 -36.15 -4.05
N LYS A 151 -16.19 -37.26 -3.49
CA LYS A 151 -16.50 -38.61 -3.93
C LYS A 151 -17.58 -39.17 -3.03
N ASN A 152 -18.77 -39.32 -3.61
CA ASN A 152 -19.90 -40.15 -3.22
C ASN A 152 -19.96 -40.61 -1.76
N ARG A 153 -20.85 -39.97 -0.99
CA ARG A 153 -21.43 -40.58 0.21
C ARG A 153 -22.93 -40.79 0.03
N ALA A 154 -23.28 -41.48 -1.05
CA ALA A 154 -24.46 -42.35 -1.05
C ALA A 154 -24.02 -43.70 -0.47
N ALA A 155 -24.87 -44.27 0.40
CA ALA A 155 -24.72 -45.53 1.14
C ALA A 155 -24.17 -45.40 2.58
N HIS A 156 -25.06 -44.98 3.49
CA HIS A 156 -25.38 -45.77 4.69
C HIS A 156 -26.73 -45.30 5.24
N ARG A 157 -27.81 -45.84 4.66
CA ARG A 157 -29.16 -45.82 5.23
C ARG A 157 -29.50 -47.28 5.55
N ASN A 158 -29.39 -47.64 6.82
CA ASN A 158 -29.95 -48.81 7.49
C ASN A 158 -29.47 -48.69 8.95
N GLY A 159 -30.28 -48.65 9.98
CA GLY A 159 -31.72 -48.77 10.16
C GLY A 159 -31.90 -48.96 11.67
N GLN A 160 -32.83 -48.23 12.29
CA GLN A 160 -33.60 -48.66 13.47
C GLN A 160 -34.49 -47.48 13.92
N ALA A 161 -35.79 -47.60 13.71
CA ALA A 161 -36.81 -46.92 14.51
C ALA A 161 -37.92 -47.95 14.73
N PRO A 162 -38.20 -48.38 15.97
CA PRO A 162 -39.38 -49.18 16.27
C PRO A 162 -40.51 -48.23 16.66
N ASN A 163 -41.72 -48.43 16.14
CA ASN A 163 -42.95 -48.42 16.94
C ASN A 163 -44.20 -48.62 16.05
N GLU A 164 -44.65 -49.86 15.85
CA GLU A 164 -46.06 -50.15 15.55
C GLU A 164 -46.43 -51.55 16.09
N ARG A 165 -47.07 -51.60 17.25
CA ARG A 165 -48.06 -52.62 17.62
C ARG A 165 -49.11 -52.00 18.53
N SER A 166 -50.25 -51.63 17.95
CA SER A 166 -51.52 -51.53 18.66
C SER A 166 -52.50 -52.42 17.91
N GLU A 167 -52.74 -53.58 18.48
CA GLU A 167 -53.73 -54.55 18.03
C GLU A 167 -55.13 -54.09 18.44
N GLY A 168 -56.06 -54.15 17.48
CA GLY A 168 -57.34 -54.84 17.63
C GLY A 168 -58.33 -54.33 18.68
N GLY A 169 -59.29 -53.52 18.24
CA GLY A 169 -60.53 -53.26 18.97
C GLY A 169 -61.69 -52.90 18.04
N LYS A 170 -62.29 -53.88 17.38
CA LYS A 170 -63.64 -53.79 16.80
C LYS A 170 -64.53 -54.79 17.53
N ALA A 171 -65.52 -54.29 18.25
CA ALA A 171 -66.60 -55.08 18.85
C ALA A 171 -67.76 -55.22 17.85
N HIS A 172 -68.32 -56.43 17.81
CA HIS A 172 -69.62 -56.76 17.23
C HIS A 172 -70.50 -57.13 18.44
N ASP A 173 -71.51 -56.33 18.72
CA ASP A 173 -72.93 -56.72 18.91
C ASP A 173 -73.80 -55.45 18.89
#